data_AF-A0A6V7KW17-F1
#
_entry.id   AF-A0A6V7KW17-F1
#
_cell.length_a   1.000
_cell.length_b   1.000
_cell.length_c   1.000
_cell.angle_alpha   90.00
_cell.angle_beta   90.00
_cell.angle_gamma   90.00
#
_symmetry.space_group_name_H-M   'P 1'
#
loop_
_entity.id
_entity.type
_entity.pdbx_description
1 polymer ?
#
loop_
_entity_poly.entity_id
_entity_poly.type
_entity_poly.pdbx_seq_one_letter_code
_entity_poly.pdbx_strand_id
1 'polypeptide(L)'
;NPQDSALIKTFRRFEEGSEYETVTLKWCTPRGCSASEMQNCTAMHRITPVDVNSRPSSCLINFLLNGRSVMLEMARKSGGKTISHLLAAHGGEIFIHTLSTARSVLEDPPSISEGCGGRVTDYRIT
;
A
#
# COMPACT_ATOMS: atom_id res chain seq x y z
N ASN A 1 0.21 -19.66 8.87
CA ASN A 1 1.45 -20.41 8.62
C ASN A 1 2.48 -20.01 9.67
N PRO A 2 3.13 -20.95 10.41
CA PRO A 2 4.17 -20.62 11.40
C PRO A 2 5.29 -19.72 10.85
N GLN A 3 5.60 -19.84 9.56
CA GLN A 3 6.57 -18.98 8.88
C GLN A 3 6.12 -17.51 8.79
N ASP A 4 4.83 -17.23 8.54
CA ASP A 4 4.29 -15.85 8.53
C ASP A 4 4.39 -15.19 9.92
N SER A 5 4.15 -15.97 10.98
CA SER A 5 4.25 -15.48 12.35
C SER A 5 5.70 -15.17 12.78
N ALA A 6 6.69 -15.89 12.23
CA ALA A 6 8.11 -15.61 12.43
C ALA A 6 8.61 -14.43 11.56
N LEU A 7 7.97 -14.17 10.42
CA LEU A 7 8.27 -13.04 9.53
C LEU A 7 7.87 -11.71 10.15
N ILE A 8 6.70 -11.67 10.78
CA ILE A 8 6.21 -10.52 11.54
C ILE A 8 7.20 -10.15 12.66
N LYS A 9 7.75 -11.13 13.40
CA LYS A 9 8.72 -10.93 14.51
C LYS A 9 10.05 -10.26 14.12
N THR A 10 10.40 -10.17 12.84
CA THR A 10 11.70 -9.60 12.42
C THR A 10 11.62 -8.10 12.10
N PHE A 11 10.42 -7.57 11.86
CA PHE A 11 10.17 -6.13 11.67
C PHE A 11 9.67 -5.43 12.93
N ARG A 12 9.42 -6.24 13.96
CA ARG A 12 9.03 -5.83 15.31
C ARG A 12 10.30 -5.40 16.03
N ARG A 13 10.56 -4.10 16.03
CA ARG A 13 11.65 -3.52 16.80
C ARG A 13 11.05 -2.93 18.06
N PHE A 14 11.54 -3.35 19.21
CA PHE A 14 11.49 -2.49 20.39
C PHE A 14 12.50 -1.37 20.10
N GLU A 15 12.04 -0.25 19.52
CA GLU A 15 12.84 0.96 19.61
C GLU A 15 13.01 1.32 21.09
N GLU A 16 14.21 1.75 21.48
CA GLU A 16 14.44 2.22 22.86
C GLU A 16 13.46 3.36 23.16
N GLY A 17 12.54 3.12 24.11
CA GLY A 17 11.46 4.04 24.46
C GLY A 17 10.08 3.72 23.86
N SER A 18 9.94 2.67 23.03
CA SER A 18 8.64 2.23 22.52
C SER A 18 7.92 1.33 23.54
N GLU A 19 6.76 1.77 24.03
CA GLU A 19 5.94 1.01 24.99
C GLU A 19 5.26 -0.23 24.37
N TYR A 20 5.16 -0.27 23.05
CA TYR A 20 4.53 -1.36 22.31
C TYR A 20 5.32 -1.75 21.09
N GLU A 21 4.95 -2.89 20.54
CA GLU A 21 5.57 -3.50 19.38
C GLU A 21 5.17 -2.74 18.10
N THR A 22 6.17 -2.28 17.32
CA THR A 22 5.96 -1.45 16.13
C THR A 22 6.49 -2.11 14.87
N VAL A 23 5.92 -1.72 13.71
CA VAL A 23 6.42 -2.11 12.38
C VAL A 23 6.89 -0.85 11.66
N THR A 24 8.17 -0.81 11.28
CA THR A 24 8.72 0.32 10.53
C THR A 24 8.45 0.16 9.03
N LEU A 25 7.75 1.12 8.44
CA LEU A 25 7.51 1.22 7.01
C LEU A 25 8.16 2.50 6.47
N LYS A 26 8.80 2.42 5.30
CA LYS A 26 9.48 3.57 4.69
C LYS A 26 8.63 4.19 3.59
N TRP A 27 8.54 5.52 3.58
CA TRP A 27 7.93 6.26 2.49
C TRP A 27 8.70 6.00 1.18
N CYS A 28 7.99 5.57 0.14
CA CYS A 28 8.58 5.25 -1.16
C CYS A 28 7.79 5.69 -2.39
N THR A 29 6.74 6.53 -2.26
CA THR A 29 5.88 6.96 -3.38
C THR A 29 6.70 7.32 -4.64
N PRO A 30 6.65 6.51 -5.71
CA PRO A 30 7.38 6.78 -6.94
C PRO A 30 6.85 8.05 -7.62
N ARG A 31 7.74 8.81 -8.26
CA ARG A 31 7.34 10.01 -9.02
C ARG A 31 6.41 9.60 -10.17
N GLY A 32 5.23 10.23 -10.25
CA GLY A 32 4.24 9.99 -11.30
C GLY A 32 3.22 8.89 -11.00
N CYS A 33 3.43 8.07 -9.96
CA CYS A 33 2.43 7.10 -9.52
C CYS A 33 1.40 7.80 -8.62
N SER A 34 0.15 7.81 -9.05
CA SER A 34 -0.97 8.32 -8.25
C SER A 34 -1.68 7.13 -7.60
N ALA A 35 -2.19 7.28 -6.38
CA ALA A 35 -3.07 6.27 -5.78
C ALA A 35 -4.34 5.97 -6.58
N SER A 36 -4.62 6.74 -7.65
CA SER A 36 -5.75 6.46 -8.54
C SER A 36 -5.52 5.24 -9.44
N GLU A 37 -4.28 4.77 -9.58
CA GLU A 37 -4.01 3.46 -10.18
C GLU A 37 -4.51 2.39 -9.20
N MET A 38 -5.63 1.74 -9.55
CA MET A 38 -6.32 0.78 -8.70
C MET A 38 -5.39 -0.37 -8.31
N GLN A 39 -4.77 -0.26 -7.14
CA GLN A 39 -3.94 -1.32 -6.56
C GLN A 39 -4.83 -2.39 -5.95
N ASN A 40 -4.42 -3.66 -6.06
CA ASN A 40 -5.13 -4.76 -5.39
C ASN A 40 -5.00 -4.60 -3.87
N CYS A 41 -6.03 -4.00 -3.27
CA CYS A 41 -6.17 -3.78 -1.84
C CYS A 41 -6.89 -4.98 -1.21
N THR A 42 -6.23 -5.65 -0.28
CA THR A 42 -6.78 -6.82 0.41
C THR A 42 -7.46 -6.47 1.73
N ALA A 43 -7.08 -5.34 2.34
CA ALA A 43 -7.69 -4.82 3.55
C ALA A 43 -7.47 -3.32 3.69
N MET A 44 -8.36 -2.66 4.41
CA MET A 44 -8.29 -1.23 4.71
C MET A 44 -8.67 -0.99 6.16
N HIS A 45 -7.86 -0.22 6.89
CA HIS A 45 -8.11 0.08 8.29
C HIS A 45 -7.96 1.58 8.54
N ARG A 46 -8.91 2.16 9.28
CA ARG A 46 -8.80 3.54 9.75
C ARG A 46 -7.69 3.63 10.78
N ILE A 47 -6.88 4.68 10.69
CA ILE A 47 -5.77 4.90 11.62
C ILE A 47 -5.92 6.22 12.37
N THR A 48 -5.24 6.30 13.51
CA THR A 48 -5.13 7.51 14.30
C THR A 48 -3.65 7.71 14.68
N PRO A 49 -3.06 8.87 14.40
CA PRO A 49 -1.70 9.19 14.85
C PRO A 49 -1.64 9.19 16.38
N VAL A 50 -0.60 8.58 16.94
CA VAL A 50 -0.37 8.60 18.39
C VAL A 50 -0.04 10.02 18.85
N ASP A 51 0.94 10.66 18.23
CA ASP A 51 1.32 12.05 18.52
C ASP A 51 0.74 13.03 17.49
N VAL A 52 -0.57 13.25 17.57
CA VAL A 52 -1.33 14.06 16.58
C VAL A 52 -0.79 15.49 16.41
N ASN A 53 -0.30 16.09 17.48
CA ASN A 53 0.20 17.48 17.50
C ASN A 53 1.69 17.62 17.18
N SER A 54 2.41 16.50 17.00
CA SER A 54 3.82 16.58 16.62
C SER A 54 3.94 17.13 15.20
N ARG A 55 4.97 17.95 14.95
CA ARG A 55 5.23 18.51 13.62
C ARG A 55 5.32 17.42 12.54
N PRO A 56 6.04 16.28 12.74
CA PRO A 56 6.09 15.21 11.75
C PRO A 56 4.72 14.61 11.42
N SER A 57 3.91 14.28 12.44
CA SER A 57 2.56 13.75 12.23
C SER A 57 1.67 14.77 11.53
N SER A 58 1.67 16.03 12.01
CA SER A 58 0.87 17.10 11.42
C SER A 58 1.19 17.32 9.94
N CYS A 59 2.47 17.30 9.55
CA CYS A 59 2.87 17.41 8.15
C CYS A 59 2.32 16.25 7.31
N LEU A 60 2.42 15.01 7.80
CA LEU A 60 1.92 13.82 7.09
C LEU A 60 0.39 13.81 6.98
N ILE A 61 -0.32 14.12 8.06
CA ILE A 61 -1.79 14.21 8.11
C ILE A 61 -2.28 15.21 7.06
N ASN A 62 -1.74 16.43 7.07
CA ASN A 62 -2.14 17.46 6.11
C ASN A 62 -1.78 17.08 4.68
N PHE A 63 -0.65 16.42 4.46
CA PHE A 63 -0.30 15.91 3.13
C PHE A 63 -1.38 14.95 2.60
N LEU A 64 -1.83 14.00 3.43
CA LEU A 64 -2.85 13.01 3.08
C LEU A 64 -4.23 13.65 2.88
N LEU A 65 -4.65 14.52 3.80
CA LEU A 65 -5.95 15.19 3.73
C LEU A 65 -6.08 16.13 2.52
N ASN A 66 -4.96 16.62 1.96
CA ASN A 66 -4.94 17.37 0.70
C ASN A 66 -5.08 16.47 -0.56
N GLY A 67 -5.55 15.24 -0.41
CA GLY A 67 -5.81 14.31 -1.52
C GLY A 67 -4.56 13.64 -2.08
N ARG A 68 -3.42 13.73 -1.39
CA ARG A 68 -2.21 12.97 -1.75
C ARG A 68 -2.19 11.64 -1.02
N SER A 69 -1.40 10.72 -1.55
CA SER A 69 -1.24 9.37 -1.03
C SER A 69 0.23 9.02 -0.84
N VAL A 70 0.51 8.14 0.13
CA VAL A 70 1.86 7.69 0.44
C VAL A 70 1.96 6.18 0.28
N MET A 71 2.82 5.72 -0.63
CA MET A 71 3.18 4.31 -0.73
C MET A 71 4.27 3.99 0.28
N LEU A 72 4.12 2.85 0.93
CA LEU A 72 4.96 2.41 2.03
C LEU A 72 5.66 1.09 1.68
N GLU A 73 6.99 1.09 1.76
CA GLU A 73 7.82 -0.08 1.55
C GLU A 73 8.16 -0.74 2.89
N MET A 74 8.12 -2.07 2.88
CA MET A 74 8.77 -2.90 3.89
C MET A 74 10.07 -3.47 3.32
N ALA A 75 11.11 -3.56 4.14
CA ALA A 75 12.31 -4.32 3.78
C ALA A 75 11.97 -5.82 3.71
N ARG A 76 12.68 -6.59 2.89
CA ARG A 76 12.57 -8.07 2.85
C ARG A 76 13.84 -8.72 3.41
N LYS A 77 13.69 -9.86 4.11
CA LYS A 77 14.81 -10.62 4.68
C LYS A 77 15.84 -11.07 3.63
N SER A 78 15.39 -11.41 2.42
CA SER A 78 16.24 -11.88 1.32
C SER A 78 17.06 -10.77 0.65
N GLY A 79 17.05 -9.56 1.21
CA GLY A 79 17.45 -8.35 0.49
C GLY A 79 16.33 -7.89 -0.45
N GLY A 80 16.23 -6.59 -0.65
CA GLY A 80 15.18 -5.96 -1.45
C GLY A 80 14.07 -5.31 -0.61
N LYS A 81 13.16 -4.64 -1.32
CA LYS A 81 12.07 -3.85 -0.77
C LYS A 81 10.80 -4.19 -1.52
N THR A 82 9.67 -4.09 -0.84
CA THR A 82 8.37 -4.31 -1.47
C THR A 82 7.38 -3.31 -0.92
N ILE A 83 6.64 -2.68 -1.83
CA ILE A 83 5.51 -1.84 -1.45
C ILE A 83 4.44 -2.76 -0.89
N SER A 84 4.07 -2.56 0.38
CA SER A 84 3.11 -3.40 1.08
C SER A 84 1.88 -2.64 1.53
N HIS A 85 1.97 -1.31 1.68
CA HIS A 85 0.86 -0.51 2.16
C HIS A 85 0.72 0.82 1.40
N LEU A 86 -0.48 1.38 1.46
CA LEU A 86 -0.81 2.72 0.98
C LEU A 86 -1.50 3.49 2.10
N LEU A 87 -0.98 4.65 2.47
CA LEU A 87 -1.69 5.64 3.28
C LEU A 87 -2.43 6.59 2.35
N ALA A 88 -3.73 6.72 2.55
CA ALA A 88 -4.56 7.68 1.83
C ALA A 88 -5.72 8.16 2.70
N ALA A 89 -6.26 9.33 2.38
CA ALA A 89 -7.45 9.86 3.02
C ALA A 89 -8.69 9.67 2.14
N HIS A 90 -9.79 9.27 2.76
CA HIS A 90 -11.11 9.15 2.14
C HIS A 90 -12.11 9.91 3.00
N GLY A 91 -12.80 10.90 2.43
CA GLY A 91 -13.83 11.66 3.18
C GLY A 91 -13.33 12.36 4.44
N GLY A 92 -12.05 12.77 4.48
CA GLY A 92 -11.44 13.41 5.65
C GLY A 92 -10.89 12.44 6.71
N GLU A 93 -11.05 11.13 6.51
CA GLU A 93 -10.50 10.10 7.38
C GLU A 93 -9.28 9.43 6.74
N ILE A 94 -8.28 9.06 7.55
CA ILE A 94 -7.04 8.46 7.06
C ILE A 94 -7.10 6.94 7.23
N PHE A 95 -6.74 6.24 6.17
CA PHE A 95 -6.70 4.78 6.12
C PHE A 95 -5.32 4.28 5.72
N ILE A 96 -4.93 3.14 6.32
CA ILE A 96 -3.85 2.31 5.81
C ILE A 96 -4.46 1.13 5.03
N HIS A 97 -4.06 1.01 3.78
CA HIS A 97 -4.46 -0.06 2.88
C HIS A 97 -3.35 -1.11 2.86
N THR A 98 -3.70 -2.38 2.95
CA THR A 98 -2.80 -3.49 2.74
C THR A 98 -2.85 -3.90 1.27
N LEU A 99 -1.70 -3.92 0.62
CA LEU A 99 -1.57 -4.26 -0.79
C LEU A 99 -1.10 -5.71 -0.94
N SER A 100 -1.52 -6.38 -2.02
CA SER A 100 -0.94 -7.67 -2.38
C SER A 100 0.55 -7.51 -2.72
N THR A 101 1.40 -8.31 -2.06
CA THR A 101 2.86 -8.33 -2.29
C THR A 101 3.34 -9.62 -2.97
N ALA A 102 2.41 -10.54 -3.19
CA ALA A 102 2.64 -11.78 -3.91
C ALA A 102 2.42 -11.54 -5.40
N ARG A 103 2.99 -12.44 -6.21
CA ARG A 103 2.68 -12.51 -7.63
C ARG A 103 1.17 -12.69 -7.82
N SER A 104 0.56 -11.91 -8.71
CA SER A 104 -0.85 -12.06 -9.02
C SER A 104 -1.09 -13.36 -9.77
N VAL A 105 -2.15 -14.10 -9.41
CA VAL A 105 -2.64 -15.23 -10.22
C VAL A 105 -3.27 -14.78 -11.54
N LEU A 106 -3.52 -13.48 -11.67
CA LEU A 106 -4.01 -12.82 -12.88
C LEU A 106 -2.88 -12.13 -13.67
N GLU A 107 -1.62 -12.39 -13.31
CA GLU A 107 -0.50 -11.98 -14.17
C GLU A 107 -0.58 -12.77 -15.47
N ASP A 108 -0.39 -12.08 -16.60
CA ASP A 108 -0.51 -12.63 -17.96
C ASP A 108 -1.93 -13.15 -18.32
N PRO A 109 -2.95 -12.27 -18.34
CA PRO A 109 -4.30 -12.66 -18.76
C PRO A 109 -4.31 -13.02 -20.26
N PRO A 110 -5.23 -13.91 -20.70
CA PRO A 110 -5.37 -14.23 -22.12
C PRO A 110 -5.69 -12.97 -22.94
N SER A 111 -5.20 -12.94 -24.18
CA SER A 111 -5.43 -11.79 -25.05
C SER A 111 -6.91 -11.57 -25.32
N ILE A 112 -7.37 -10.32 -25.16
CA ILE A 112 -8.74 -9.92 -25.51
C ILE A 112 -9.05 -10.24 -26.99
N SER A 113 -8.07 -10.09 -27.89
CA SER A 113 -8.25 -10.33 -29.33
C SER A 113 -8.47 -11.80 -29.69
N GLU A 114 -8.06 -12.72 -28.83
CA GLU A 114 -8.18 -14.18 -29.02
C GLU A 114 -9.47 -14.73 -28.39
N GLY A 115 -10.16 -13.93 -27.58
CA GLY A 115 -11.43 -14.28 -26.94
C GLY A 115 -12.65 -13.99 -27.80
N CYS A 116 -13.83 -14.27 -27.23
CA CYS A 116 -15.12 -13.96 -27.85
C CYS A 116 -15.25 -12.45 -28.12
N GLY A 117 -15.56 -12.08 -29.35
CA GLY A 117 -15.64 -10.67 -29.77
C GLY A 117 -14.29 -10.01 -30.04
N GLY A 118 -13.16 -10.67 -29.75
CA GLY A 118 -11.82 -10.09 -29.89
C GLY A 118 -11.42 -9.67 -31.31
N ARG A 119 -12.13 -10.17 -32.33
CA ARG A 119 -11.93 -9.82 -33.74
C ARG A 119 -12.87 -8.72 -34.26
N VAL A 120 -13.79 -8.24 -33.43
CA VAL A 120 -14.69 -7.12 -33.77
C VAL A 120 -13.90 -5.82 -33.70
N THR A 121 -13.91 -5.02 -34.77
CA THR A 121 -13.03 -3.85 -34.91
C THR A 121 -13.75 -2.51 -34.74
N ASP A 122 -15.08 -2.51 -34.62
CA ASP A 122 -15.95 -1.34 -34.63
C ASP A 122 -16.68 -1.12 -33.30
N TYR A 123 -16.05 -1.53 -32.19
CA TYR A 123 -16.53 -1.19 -30.85
C TYR A 123 -16.65 0.32 -30.67
N ARG A 124 -17.80 0.78 -30.16
CA ARG A 124 -18.06 2.20 -29.85
C ARG A 124 -17.53 2.56 -28.45
N ILE A 125 -16.21 2.55 -28.28
CA ILE A 125 -15.52 2.75 -26.97
C ILE A 125 -15.45 4.23 -26.56
N THR A 126 -15.67 5.14 -27.50
CA THR A 126 -15.67 6.59 -27.28
C THR A 126 -16.75 7.06 -26.32
#